data_AF-A0A4Q3UQA9-F1
#
_entry.id   AF-A0A4Q3UQA9-F1
#
_cell.length_a   1.000
_cell.length_b   1.000
_cell.length_c   1.000
_cell.angle_alpha   90.00
_cell.angle_beta   90.00
_cell.angle_gamma   90.00
#
_symmetry.space_group_name_H-M   'P 1'
#
loop_
_entity.id
_entity.type
_entity.pdbx_description
1 polymer ?
#
loop_
_entity_poly.entity_id
_entity_poly.type
_entity_poly.pdbx_seq_one_letter_code
_entity_poly.pdbx_strand_id
1 'polypeptide(L)'
;MGDIPTRGTEVLQLPGLLCVIALFIYLFAYISYRTRGRLSIGRFLAHIMAIVGIWAGFNQVWRIYNPDTGFLYRSAVERFPKVFYAHHAALALPVALLLIFLVIDLKIRRSARLEKLDEDEDF
;
A
#
# COMPACT_ATOMS: atom_id res chain seq x y z
N MET A 1 17.74 11.33 -21.45
CA MET A 1 16.68 10.30 -21.58
C MET A 1 16.91 9.33 -20.44
N GLY A 2 16.05 9.32 -19.42
CA GLY A 2 16.17 8.35 -18.32
C GLY A 2 15.95 6.94 -18.87
N ASP A 3 16.74 5.99 -18.39
CA ASP A 3 16.70 4.60 -18.83
C ASP A 3 15.26 4.06 -18.82
N ILE A 4 14.77 3.68 -20.00
CA ILE A 4 13.44 3.11 -20.14
C ILE A 4 13.51 1.70 -19.52
N PRO A 5 12.70 1.40 -18.50
CA PRO A 5 12.77 0.11 -17.84
C PRO A 5 12.41 -0.99 -18.83
N THR A 6 13.27 -2.00 -18.90
CA THR A 6 13.08 -3.14 -19.80
C THR A 6 12.33 -4.28 -19.10
N ARG A 7 12.28 -4.24 -17.76
CA ARG A 7 11.64 -5.25 -16.93
C ARG A 7 10.62 -4.60 -16.00
N GLY A 8 9.43 -5.20 -15.90
CA GLY A 8 8.39 -4.73 -14.97
C GLY A 8 8.82 -4.78 -13.49
N THR A 9 9.80 -5.62 -13.16
CA THR A 9 10.41 -5.68 -11.83
C THR A 9 11.11 -4.38 -11.43
N GLU A 10 11.74 -3.68 -12.37
CA GLU A 10 12.44 -2.41 -12.10
C GLU A 10 11.45 -1.30 -11.70
N VAL A 11 10.25 -1.34 -12.28
CA VAL A 11 9.15 -0.42 -11.96
C VAL A 11 8.55 -0.72 -10.59
N LEU A 12 8.42 -2.01 -10.25
CA LEU A 12 7.75 -2.48 -9.04
C LEU A 12 8.66 -2.58 -7.82
N GLN A 13 9.99 -2.55 -7.98
CA GLN A 13 10.91 -2.90 -6.91
C GLN A 13 10.71 -2.05 -5.64
N LEU A 14 10.73 -0.73 -5.77
CA LEU A 14 10.56 0.18 -4.64
C LEU A 14 9.12 0.16 -4.06
N PRO A 15 8.05 0.41 -4.84
CA PRO A 15 6.68 0.40 -4.29
C PRO A 15 6.29 -0.99 -3.76
N GLY A 16 6.72 -2.06 -4.42
CA GLY A 16 6.51 -3.44 -3.98
C GLY A 16 7.25 -3.76 -2.68
N LEU A 17 8.51 -3.34 -2.53
CA LEU A 17 9.26 -3.53 -1.29
C LEU A 17 8.57 -2.81 -0.12
N LEU A 18 8.10 -1.59 -0.33
CA LEU A 18 7.35 -0.83 0.69
C LEU A 18 6.04 -1.53 1.07
N CYS A 19 5.34 -2.12 0.11
CA CYS A 19 4.15 -2.94 0.39
C CYS A 19 4.48 -4.14 1.28
N VAL A 20 5.56 -4.88 0.94
CA VAL A 20 5.98 -6.04 1.73
C VAL A 20 6.36 -5.63 3.15
N ILE A 21 7.16 -4.58 3.31
CA ILE A 21 7.54 -4.05 4.63
C ILE A 21 6.30 -3.62 5.43
N ALA A 22 5.39 -2.87 4.81
CA ALA A 22 4.15 -2.44 5.44
C ALA A 22 3.30 -3.62 5.91
N LEU A 23 3.17 -4.66 5.07
CA LEU A 23 2.45 -5.89 5.40
C LEU A 23 3.07 -6.62 6.60
N PHE A 24 4.40 -6.76 6.65
CA PHE A 24 5.08 -7.37 7.78
C PHE A 24 4.83 -6.60 9.08
N ILE A 25 5.01 -5.28 9.06
CA ILE A 25 4.78 -4.42 10.24
C ILE A 25 3.33 -4.55 10.71
N TYR A 26 2.37 -4.55 9.79
CA TYR A 26 0.96 -4.68 10.12
C TYR A 26 0.63 -6.05 10.70
N LEU A 27 1.19 -7.13 10.13
CA LEU A 27 1.00 -8.49 10.63
C LEU A 27 1.54 -8.63 12.07
N PHE A 28 2.72 -8.08 12.36
CA PHE A 28 3.25 -8.05 13.73
C PHE A 28 2.35 -7.27 14.69
N ALA A 29 1.82 -6.12 14.26
CA ALA A 29 0.87 -5.35 15.06
C ALA A 29 -0.43 -6.14 15.32
N TYR A 30 -0.91 -6.90 14.33
CA TYR A 30 -2.10 -7.74 14.45
C TYR A 30 -1.88 -8.94 15.38
N ILE A 31 -0.76 -9.65 15.26
CA ILE A 31 -0.38 -10.74 16.17
C ILE A 31 -0.27 -10.22 17.61
N SER A 32 0.32 -9.03 17.79
CA SER A 32 0.39 -8.39 19.11
C SER A 32 -1.00 -8.04 19.66
N TYR A 33 -1.94 -7.62 18.80
CA TYR A 33 -3.32 -7.37 19.21
C TYR A 33 -4.01 -8.67 19.66
N ARG A 34 -3.86 -9.76 18.90
CA ARG A 34 -4.44 -11.07 19.23
C ARG A 34 -3.90 -11.65 20.55
N THR A 35 -2.67 -11.33 20.92
CA THR A 35 -2.03 -11.83 22.16
C THR A 35 -2.24 -10.94 23.37
N ARG A 36 -2.29 -9.61 23.21
CA ARG A 36 -2.36 -8.64 24.32
C ARG A 36 -3.68 -7.88 24.42
N GLY A 37 -4.63 -8.12 23.51
CA GLY A 37 -5.90 -7.41 23.42
C GLY A 37 -5.79 -5.93 23.03
N ARG A 38 -4.57 -5.43 22.73
CA ARG A 38 -4.31 -4.01 22.44
C ARG A 38 -3.64 -3.84 21.08
N LEU A 39 -4.20 -2.96 20.26
CA LEU A 39 -3.62 -2.58 18.97
C LEU A 39 -2.33 -1.80 19.20
N SER A 40 -1.22 -2.34 18.71
CA SER A 40 0.09 -1.67 18.80
C SER A 40 0.10 -0.37 18.01
N ILE A 41 0.76 0.67 18.56
CA ILE A 41 1.03 1.92 17.83
C ILE A 41 1.87 1.68 16.57
N GLY A 42 2.61 0.57 16.52
CA GLY A 42 3.39 0.14 15.35
C GLY A 42 2.56 -0.05 14.08
N ARG A 43 1.23 -0.25 14.18
CA ARG A 43 0.36 -0.28 12.99
C ARG A 43 0.40 1.02 12.19
N PHE A 44 0.62 2.18 12.83
CA PHE A 44 0.70 3.45 12.13
C PHE A 44 1.94 3.52 11.24
N LEU A 45 3.03 2.86 11.64
CA LEU A 45 4.21 2.73 10.81
C LEU A 45 3.90 1.94 9.52
N ALA A 46 3.07 0.89 9.59
CA ALA A 46 2.60 0.19 8.39
C ALA A 46 1.78 1.10 7.46
N HIS A 47 0.91 1.94 8.00
CA HIS A 47 0.15 2.92 7.21
C HIS A 47 1.09 3.94 6.55
N ILE A 48 2.06 4.48 7.28
CA ILE A 48 3.07 5.39 6.74
C ILE A 48 3.83 4.73 5.59
N MET A 49 4.30 3.49 5.77
CA MET A 49 5.02 2.77 4.72
C MET A 49 4.15 2.51 3.48
N ALA A 50 2.87 2.17 3.67
CA ALA A 50 1.92 2.05 2.57
C ALA A 50 1.72 3.39 1.84
N ILE A 51 1.58 4.52 2.56
CA ILE A 51 1.45 5.86 1.98
C ILE A 51 2.70 6.25 1.18
N VAL A 52 3.89 5.99 1.72
CA VAL A 52 5.15 6.20 0.97
C VAL A 52 5.19 5.32 -0.27
N GLY A 53 4.69 4.08 -0.18
CA GLY A 53 4.50 3.18 -1.32
C GLY A 53 3.57 3.77 -2.39
N ILE A 54 2.44 4.36 -1.99
CA ILE A 54 1.51 5.06 -2.90
C ILE A 54 2.23 6.19 -3.61
N TRP A 55 2.99 7.01 -2.88
CA TRP A 55 3.74 8.12 -3.47
C TRP A 55 4.80 7.63 -4.47
N ALA A 56 5.54 6.57 -4.13
CA ALA A 56 6.50 5.95 -5.04
C ALA A 56 5.82 5.37 -6.30
N GLY A 57 4.67 4.70 -6.13
CA GLY A 57 3.87 4.17 -7.22
C GLY A 57 3.27 5.26 -8.11
N PHE A 58 2.83 6.36 -7.51
CA PHE A 58 2.33 7.53 -8.22
C PHE A 58 3.41 8.13 -9.11
N ASN A 59 4.64 8.25 -8.62
CA ASN A 59 5.77 8.72 -9.44
C ASN A 59 6.02 7.82 -10.67
N GLN A 60 5.79 6.51 -10.58
CA GLN A 60 5.88 5.62 -11.75
C GLN A 60 4.76 5.91 -12.75
N VAL A 61 3.51 5.97 -12.28
CA VAL A 61 2.35 6.31 -13.12
C VAL A 61 2.51 7.69 -13.76
N TRP A 62 3.02 8.67 -13.01
CA TRP A 62 3.24 10.03 -13.47
C TRP A 62 4.21 10.10 -14.65
N ARG A 63 5.19 9.20 -14.76
CA ARG A 63 6.09 9.13 -15.93
C ARG A 63 5.34 8.83 -17.22
N ILE A 64 4.23 8.08 -17.16
CA ILE A 64 3.38 7.78 -18.31
C ILE A 64 2.47 8.96 -18.66
N TYR A 65 1.91 9.63 -17.65
CA TYR A 65 0.90 10.68 -17.83
C TYR A 65 1.45 12.10 -17.79
N ASN A 66 2.76 12.28 -17.68
CA ASN A 66 3.39 13.60 -17.65
C ASN A 66 3.03 14.38 -18.95
N PRO A 67 2.50 15.61 -18.85
CA PRO A 67 2.04 16.37 -20.02
C PRO A 67 3.17 16.76 -20.96
N ASP A 68 4.39 16.96 -20.45
CA ASP A 68 5.51 17.47 -21.24
C ASP A 68 6.25 16.34 -21.96
N THR A 69 6.45 15.20 -21.27
CA THR A 69 7.34 14.12 -21.75
C THR A 69 6.72 12.73 -21.71
N GLY A 70 5.51 12.60 -21.16
CA GLY A 70 4.83 11.32 -20.96
C GLY A 70 4.46 10.62 -22.25
N PHE A 71 4.16 11.35 -23.33
CA PHE A 71 3.90 10.75 -24.64
C PHE A 71 5.08 9.94 -25.18
N LEU A 72 6.31 10.50 -25.10
CA LEU A 72 7.52 9.80 -25.54
C LEU A 72 7.77 8.56 -24.68
N TYR A 73 7.64 8.69 -23.36
CA TYR A 73 7.82 7.58 -22.43
C TYR A 73 6.78 6.47 -22.64
N ARG A 74 5.51 6.85 -22.76
CA ARG A 74 4.39 5.94 -23.00
C ARG A 74 4.56 5.18 -24.31
N SER A 75 4.94 5.86 -25.39
CA SER A 75 5.15 5.21 -26.70
C SER A 75 6.29 4.18 -26.69
N ALA A 76 7.29 4.36 -25.83
CA ALA A 76 8.35 3.39 -25.61
C ALA A 76 7.88 2.19 -24.75
N VAL A 77 7.10 2.46 -23.69
CA VAL A 77 6.63 1.43 -22.74
C VAL A 77 5.47 0.61 -23.27
N GLU A 78 4.61 1.16 -24.13
CA GLU A 78 3.47 0.46 -24.75
C GLU A 78 3.89 -0.76 -25.57
N ARG A 79 5.12 -0.76 -26.10
CA ARG A 79 5.72 -1.92 -26.80
C ARG A 79 5.95 -3.12 -25.87
N PHE A 80 5.95 -2.90 -24.55
CA PHE A 80 6.15 -3.92 -23.53
C PHE A 80 4.95 -3.94 -22.58
N PRO A 81 3.88 -4.70 -22.89
CA PRO A 81 2.64 -4.70 -22.12
C PRO A 81 2.85 -4.97 -20.62
N LYS A 82 3.76 -5.89 -20.29
CA LYS A 82 4.10 -6.21 -18.89
C LYS A 82 4.68 -5.01 -18.13
N VAL A 83 5.50 -4.19 -18.78
CA VAL A 83 6.09 -2.99 -18.17
C VAL A 83 5.02 -1.91 -18.03
N PHE A 84 4.14 -1.76 -19.02
CA PHE A 84 3.01 -0.85 -18.94
C PHE A 84 2.09 -1.16 -17.74
N TYR A 85 1.66 -2.42 -17.61
CA TYR A 85 0.85 -2.85 -16.46
C TYR A 85 1.59 -2.72 -15.12
N ALA A 86 2.92 -2.90 -15.10
CA ALA A 86 3.71 -2.73 -13.90
C ALA A 86 3.66 -1.30 -13.34
N HIS A 87 3.57 -0.27 -14.20
CA HIS A 87 3.42 1.12 -13.75
C HIS A 87 2.08 1.35 -13.05
N HIS A 88 0.99 0.80 -13.60
CA HIS A 88 -0.32 0.87 -12.95
C HIS A 88 -0.36 0.06 -11.65
N ALA A 89 0.21 -1.14 -11.66
CA ALA A 89 0.30 -1.99 -10.48
C ALA A 89 1.13 -1.35 -9.36
N ALA A 90 2.17 -0.59 -9.71
CA ALA A 90 3.02 0.11 -8.76
C ALA A 90 2.23 1.08 -7.86
N LEU A 91 1.16 1.69 -8.38
CA LEU A 91 0.24 2.52 -7.60
C LEU A 91 -0.90 1.70 -6.98
N ALA A 92 -1.49 0.78 -7.74
CA ALA A 92 -2.66 0.03 -7.30
C ALA A 92 -2.38 -0.85 -6.07
N LEU A 93 -1.22 -1.51 -6.02
CA LEU A 93 -0.82 -2.39 -4.92
C LEU A 93 -0.76 -1.66 -3.56
N PRO A 94 0.00 -0.56 -3.39
CA PRO A 94 0.06 0.12 -2.11
C PRO A 94 -1.27 0.77 -1.71
N VAL A 95 -2.07 1.23 -2.68
CA VAL A 95 -3.44 1.74 -2.41
C VAL A 95 -4.32 0.62 -1.88
N ALA A 96 -4.36 -0.53 -2.56
CA ALA A 96 -5.16 -1.67 -2.13
C ALA A 96 -4.73 -2.15 -0.74
N LEU A 97 -3.42 -2.21 -0.48
CA LEU A 97 -2.89 -2.60 0.82
C LEU A 97 -3.30 -1.64 1.94
N LEU A 98 -3.22 -0.33 1.70
CA LEU A 98 -3.66 0.68 2.66
C LEU A 98 -5.16 0.55 2.97
N LEU A 99 -6.00 0.34 1.94
CA LEU A 99 -7.43 0.12 2.12
C LEU A 99 -7.71 -1.13 2.96
N ILE A 100 -6.98 -2.22 2.73
CA ILE A 100 -7.10 -3.44 3.53
C ILE A 100 -6.77 -3.16 5.00
N PHE A 101 -5.67 -2.45 5.30
CA PHE A 101 -5.32 -2.09 6.67
C PHE A 101 -6.38 -1.24 7.35
N LEU A 102 -6.92 -0.24 6.64
CA LEU A 102 -7.98 0.62 7.17
C LEU A 102 -9.27 -0.18 7.46
N VAL A 103 -9.67 -1.08 6.57
CA VAL A 103 -10.85 -1.93 6.78
C VAL A 103 -10.68 -2.83 7.99
N ILE A 104 -9.50 -3.44 8.16
CA ILE A 104 -9.21 -4.28 9.33
C ILE A 104 -9.23 -3.43 10.62
N ASP A 105 -8.58 -2.27 10.61
CA ASP A 105 -8.56 -1.36 11.74
C ASP A 105 -9.97 -0.91 12.15
N LEU A 106 -10.84 -0.60 11.19
CA LEU A 106 -12.24 -0.24 11.44
C LEU A 106 -13.02 -1.41 12.03
N LYS A 107 -12.82 -2.63 11.53
CA LYS A 107 -13.47 -3.84 12.09
C LYS A 107 -13.04 -4.07 13.54
N ILE A 108 -11.75 -3.98 13.84
CA ILE A 108 -11.24 -4.17 15.21
C ILE A 108 -11.80 -3.11 16.15
N ARG A 109 -11.84 -1.83 15.73
CA ARG A 109 -12.43 -0.75 16.54
C ARG A 109 -13.92 -0.96 16.80
N ARG A 110 -14.65 -1.48 15.81
CA ARG A 110 -16.08 -1.79 15.97
C ARG A 110 -16.29 -2.90 17.00
N SER A 111 -15.52 -3.99 16.93
CA SER A 111 -15.59 -5.08 17.92
C SER A 111 -15.26 -4.60 19.34
N ALA A 112 -14.18 -3.85 19.51
CA ALA A 112 -13.78 -3.32 20.81
C ALA A 112 -14.78 -2.29 21.39
N ARG A 113 -15.61 -1.66 20.55
CA ARG A 113 -16.69 -0.76 21.03
C ARG A 113 -17.92 -1.54 21.48
N LEU A 114 -18.24 -2.64 20.80
CA LEU A 114 -19.37 -3.50 21.19
C LEU A 114 -19.09 -4.19 22.52
N GLU A 115 -17.89 -4.74 22.72
CA GLU A 115 -17.49 -5.37 23.99
C GLU A 115 -17.64 -4.43 25.19
N LYS A 116 -17.38 -3.13 25.02
CA LYS A 116 -17.55 -2.13 26.08
C LYS A 116 -19.01 -1.78 26.37
N LEU A 117 -19.86 -1.80 25.35
CA LEU A 117 -21.28 -1.50 25.53
C LEU A 117 -21.98 -2.64 26.29
N ASP A 118 -21.60 -3.88 26.01
CA ASP A 118 -22.10 -5.05 26.74
C ASP A 118 -21.66 -4.99 28.23
N GLU A 119 -20.42 -4.59 28.53
CA GLU A 119 -19.96 -4.41 29.92
C GLU A 119 -20.72 -3.31 30.68
N ASP A 120 -21.14 -2.23 30.00
CA ASP A 120 -21.86 -1.11 30.63
C ASP A 120 -23.37 -1.42 30.83
N GLU A 121 -23.95 -2.37 30.11
CA GLU A 121 -25.38 -2.77 30.24
C GLU A 121 -25.62 -3.79 31.38
N ASP A 122 -24.57 -4.46 31.85
CA ASP A 122 -24.63 -5.47 32.92
C ASP A 122 -24.52 -4.89 34.36
N PHE A 123 -24.42 -3.57 34.52
CA PHE A 123 -24.38 -2.84 35.81
C PHE A 123 -25.65 -2.03 36.09
#